data_AF-A0A1R0Y6P6-F1
#
_entry.id   AF-A0A1R0Y6P6-F1
#
_cell.length_a   1.000
_cell.length_b   1.000
_cell.length_c   1.000
_cell.angle_alpha   90.00
_cell.angle_beta   90.00
_cell.angle_gamma   90.00
#
_symmetry.space_group_name_H-M   'P 1'
#
loop_
_entity.id
_entity.type
_entity.pdbx_description
1 polymer ?
#
loop_
_entity_poly.entity_id
_entity_poly.type
_entity_poly.pdbx_seq_one_letter_code
_entity_poly.pdbx_strand_id
1 'polypeptide(L)'
;MNGINKITWTAIIFSIIGFLSIIIFGKESFLPVIFVIIAIPLFIIAFVKHQKESLRQLENEQTRVYASRASKELETLKSLFDQKMISEQEYELKKESVRKKYASYISKYVEQ
;
A
#
# COMPACT_ATOMS: atom_id res chain seq x y z
N MET A 1 -5.38 9.48 -15.55
CA MET A 1 -6.26 8.30 -15.64
C MET A 1 -5.48 7.15 -16.26
N ASN A 2 -5.02 6.18 -15.47
CA ASN A 2 -4.58 4.83 -15.92
C ASN A 2 -4.13 4.04 -14.68
N GLY A 3 -5.09 3.72 -13.80
CA GLY A 3 -4.84 2.97 -12.56
C GLY A 3 -5.29 1.51 -12.62
N ILE A 4 -5.66 1.00 -13.80
CA ILE A 4 -6.14 -0.38 -13.94
C ILE A 4 -4.92 -1.25 -14.27
N ASN A 5 -4.54 -2.09 -13.30
CA ASN A 5 -3.42 -3.03 -13.37
C ASN A 5 -3.59 -3.96 -14.60
N LYS A 6 -2.51 -4.32 -15.31
CA LYS A 6 -2.56 -5.16 -16.54
C LYS A 6 -3.32 -6.47 -16.34
N ILE A 7 -3.20 -7.06 -15.14
CA ILE A 7 -3.87 -8.31 -14.75
C ILE A 7 -5.40 -8.12 -14.68
N THR A 8 -5.85 -6.97 -14.16
CA THR A 8 -7.27 -6.63 -14.08
C THR A 8 -7.86 -6.43 -15.48
N TRP A 9 -7.11 -5.80 -16.39
CA TRP A 9 -7.48 -5.70 -17.80
C TRP A 9 -7.59 -7.07 -18.48
N THR A 10 -6.64 -7.98 -18.25
CA THR A 10 -6.72 -9.34 -18.81
C THR A 10 -7.91 -10.11 -18.26
N ALA A 11 -8.25 -9.98 -16.98
CA ALA A 11 -9.41 -10.64 -16.39
C ALA A 11 -10.74 -10.15 -17.00
N ILE A 12 -10.86 -8.84 -17.25
CA ILE A 12 -12.03 -8.24 -17.90
C ILE A 12 -12.17 -8.77 -19.33
N ILE A 13 -11.09 -8.80 -20.10
CA ILE A 13 -11.10 -9.31 -21.49
C ILE A 13 -11.52 -10.79 -21.52
N PHE A 14 -10.98 -11.63 -20.63
CA PHE A 14 -11.34 -13.04 -20.54
C PHE A 14 -12.82 -13.24 -20.13
N SER A 15 -13.35 -12.41 -19.23
CA SER A 15 -14.78 -12.44 -18.88
C SER A 15 -15.68 -12.08 -20.07
N ILE A 16 -15.32 -11.05 -20.84
CA ILE A 16 -16.09 -10.61 -22.02
C ILE A 16 -16.09 -11.71 -23.10
N ILE A 17 -14.93 -12.30 -23.38
CA ILE A 17 -14.80 -13.41 -24.36
C ILE A 17 -15.59 -14.64 -23.90
N GLY A 18 -15.53 -14.98 -22.60
CA GLY A 18 -16.33 -16.06 -22.02
C GLY A 18 -17.83 -15.83 -22.21
N PHE A 19 -18.31 -14.61 -21.99
CA PHE A 19 -19.73 -14.27 -22.17
C PHE A 19 -20.16 -14.31 -23.65
N LEU A 20 -19.32 -13.79 -24.55
CA LEU A 20 -19.53 -13.90 -26.00
C LEU A 20 -19.57 -15.34 -26.49
N SER A 21 -18.77 -16.24 -25.90
CA SER A 21 -18.77 -17.66 -26.27
C SER A 21 -20.12 -18.34 -25.97
N ILE A 22 -20.82 -17.95 -24.90
CA ILE A 22 -22.17 -18.46 -24.56
C ILE A 22 -23.19 -18.04 -25.61
N ILE A 23 -23.08 -16.81 -26.13
CA ILE A 23 -23.99 -16.25 -27.13
C ILE A 23 -23.80 -16.93 -28.49
N ILE A 24 -22.54 -17.18 -28.89
CA ILE A 24 -22.21 -17.72 -30.22
C ILE A 24 -22.40 -19.24 -30.30
N PHE A 25 -21.98 -19.98 -29.27
CA PHE A 25 -21.92 -21.44 -29.31
C PHE A 25 -23.06 -22.14 -28.54
N GLY A 26 -23.92 -21.36 -27.87
CA GLY A 26 -25.04 -21.89 -27.09
C GLY A 26 -24.62 -22.61 -25.81
N LYS A 27 -25.60 -22.91 -24.94
CA LYS A 27 -25.40 -23.55 -23.63
C LYS A 27 -24.79 -24.96 -23.68
N GLU A 28 -24.83 -25.60 -24.83
CA GLU A 28 -24.32 -26.96 -25.07
C GLU A 28 -22.78 -27.00 -25.13
N SER A 29 -22.13 -25.86 -25.35
CA SER A 29 -20.68 -25.81 -25.48
C SER A 29 -19.97 -25.81 -24.13
N PHE A 30 -18.87 -26.56 -24.05
CA PHE A 30 -17.98 -26.65 -22.89
C PHE A 30 -17.03 -25.45 -22.75
N LEU A 31 -16.95 -24.59 -23.78
CA LEU A 31 -16.11 -23.40 -23.83
C LEU A 31 -16.32 -22.44 -22.63
N PRO A 32 -17.55 -22.04 -22.25
CA PRO A 32 -17.80 -21.19 -21.08
C PRO A 32 -17.31 -21.81 -19.77
N VAL A 33 -17.36 -23.14 -19.63
CA VAL A 33 -16.88 -23.86 -18.44
C VAL A 33 -15.36 -23.72 -18.30
N ILE A 34 -14.61 -23.85 -19.41
CA ILE A 34 -13.16 -23.65 -19.44
C ILE A 34 -12.81 -22.20 -19.05
N PHE A 35 -13.55 -21.22 -19.57
CA PHE A 35 -13.36 -19.82 -19.20
C PHE A 35 -13.59 -19.56 -17.71
N VAL A 36 -14.61 -20.16 -17.10
CA VAL A 36 -14.87 -20.05 -15.66
C VAL A 36 -13.73 -20.68 -14.85
N ILE A 37 -13.25 -21.86 -15.25
CA ILE A 37 -12.14 -22.55 -14.57
C ILE A 37 -10.86 -21.71 -14.61
N ILE A 38 -10.60 -20.97 -15.71
CA ILE A 38 -9.43 -20.08 -15.84
C ILE A 38 -9.65 -18.75 -15.11
N ALA A 39 -10.88 -18.23 -15.09
CA ALA A 39 -11.21 -16.96 -14.47
C ALA A 39 -11.05 -17.01 -12.94
N ILE A 40 -11.40 -18.12 -12.29
CA ILE A 40 -11.28 -18.29 -10.83
C ILE A 40 -9.84 -18.08 -10.32
N PRO A 41 -8.80 -18.80 -10.80
CA PRO A 41 -7.43 -18.61 -10.34
C PRO A 41 -6.88 -17.23 -10.71
N LEU A 42 -7.24 -16.67 -11.88
CA LEU A 42 -6.87 -15.29 -12.24
C LEU A 42 -7.48 -14.28 -11.27
N PHE A 43 -8.73 -14.48 -10.86
CA PHE A 43 -9.40 -13.64 -9.89
C PHE A 43 -8.74 -13.72 -8.51
N ILE A 44 -8.37 -14.92 -8.05
CA ILE A 44 -7.65 -15.11 -6.78
C ILE A 44 -6.31 -14.37 -6.81
N ILE A 45 -5.52 -14.53 -7.88
CA ILE A 45 -4.23 -13.84 -8.03
C ILE A 45 -4.42 -12.32 -8.02
N ALA A 46 -5.40 -11.82 -8.78
CA ALA A 46 -5.72 -10.39 -8.82
C ALA A 46 -6.15 -9.86 -7.45
N PHE A 47 -6.98 -10.61 -6.73
CA PHE A 47 -7.49 -10.24 -5.41
C PHE A 47 -6.38 -10.19 -4.36
N VAL A 48 -5.51 -11.21 -4.31
CA VAL A 48 -4.34 -11.23 -3.41
C VAL A 48 -3.39 -10.06 -3.72
N LYS A 49 -3.15 -9.78 -5.00
CA LYS A 49 -2.31 -8.64 -5.40
C LYS A 49 -2.93 -7.31 -4.94
N HIS A 50 -4.24 -7.16 -5.11
CA HIS A 50 -4.94 -5.95 -4.70
C HIS A 50 -4.89 -5.72 -3.18
N GLN A 51 -5.11 -6.75 -2.37
CA GLN A 51 -4.93 -6.71 -0.91
C GLN A 51 -3.50 -6.33 -0.52
N LYS A 52 -2.50 -6.85 -1.22
CA LYS A 52 -1.09 -6.53 -0.94
C LYS A 52 -0.76 -5.08 -1.29
N GLU A 53 -1.32 -4.56 -2.39
CA GLU A 53 -1.16 -3.16 -2.79
C GLU A 53 -1.82 -2.20 -1.78
N SER A 54 -3.02 -2.51 -1.29
CA SER A 54 -3.70 -1.68 -0.28
C SER A 54 -2.98 -1.68 1.07
N LEU A 55 -2.47 -2.84 1.51
CA LEU A 55 -1.66 -2.94 2.72
C LEU A 55 -0.37 -2.14 2.60
N ARG A 56 0.32 -2.23 1.46
CA ARG A 56 1.52 -1.41 1.20
C ARG A 56 1.18 0.07 1.21
N GLN A 57 0.11 0.50 0.58
CA GLN A 57 -0.30 1.90 0.57
C GLN A 57 -0.58 2.42 2.00
N LEU A 58 -1.30 1.65 2.81
CA LEU A 58 -1.55 1.97 4.22
C LEU A 58 -0.25 2.04 5.02
N GLU A 59 0.67 1.10 4.82
CA GLU A 59 1.96 1.09 5.52
C GLU A 59 2.84 2.28 5.10
N ASN A 60 2.93 2.58 3.80
CA ASN A 60 3.58 3.76 3.24
C ASN A 60 2.99 5.05 3.83
N GLU A 61 1.66 5.16 3.90
CA GLU A 61 0.96 6.36 4.35
C GLU A 61 1.11 6.56 5.86
N GLN A 62 0.96 5.50 6.66
CA GLN A 62 1.24 5.55 8.10
C GLN A 62 2.69 5.98 8.35
N THR A 63 3.64 5.40 7.64
CA THR A 63 5.06 5.74 7.77
C THR A 63 5.30 7.21 7.43
N ARG A 64 4.67 7.72 6.37
CA ARG A 64 4.72 9.13 6.00
C ARG A 64 4.14 10.04 7.09
N VAL A 65 3.03 9.64 7.71
CA VAL A 65 2.42 10.36 8.83
C VAL A 65 3.36 10.37 10.05
N TYR A 66 3.97 9.23 10.38
CA TYR A 66 4.91 9.14 11.49
C TYR A 66 6.19 9.93 11.25
N ALA A 67 6.75 9.90 10.04
CA ALA A 67 7.89 10.73 9.65
C ALA A 67 7.55 12.22 9.76
N SER A 68 6.38 12.64 9.28
CA SER A 68 5.92 14.03 9.39
C SER A 68 5.76 14.47 10.86
N ARG A 69 5.19 13.62 11.71
CA ARG A 69 5.07 13.88 13.15
C ARG A 69 6.44 14.01 13.82
N ALA A 70 7.38 13.11 13.50
CA ALA A 70 8.74 13.17 14.01
C ALA A 70 9.42 14.49 13.63
N SER A 71 9.32 14.90 12.35
CA SER A 71 9.86 16.18 11.89
C SER A 71 9.25 17.37 12.65
N LYS A 72 7.93 17.40 12.84
CA LYS A 72 7.26 18.48 13.55
C LYS A 72 7.63 18.55 15.04
N GLU A 73 7.75 17.40 15.71
CA GLU A 73 8.21 17.33 17.10
C GLU A 73 9.67 17.83 17.22
N LEU A 74 10.56 17.45 16.30
CA LEU A 74 11.94 17.92 16.28
C LEU A 74 12.05 19.42 15.99
N GLU A 75 11.25 19.95 15.05
CA GLU A 75 11.20 21.37 14.74
C GLU A 75 10.73 22.20 15.94
N THR A 76 9.70 21.71 16.65
CA THR A 76 9.21 22.34 17.88
C THR A 76 10.31 22.34 18.95
N LEU A 77 10.99 21.21 19.13
CA LEU A 77 12.06 21.08 20.11
C LEU A 77 13.24 22.01 19.79
N LYS A 78 13.60 22.13 18.51
CA LYS A 78 14.61 23.08 18.03
C LYS A 78 14.17 24.53 18.29
N SER A 79 12.92 24.88 18.00
CA SER A 79 12.39 26.22 18.27
C SER A 79 12.44 26.57 19.77
N LEU A 80 12.12 25.62 20.65
CA LEU A 80 12.21 25.83 22.10
C LEU A 80 13.66 26.03 22.57
N PHE A 81 14.59 25.30 21.97
CA PHE A 81 16.02 25.45 22.24
C PHE A 81 16.56 26.80 21.73
N ASP A 82 16.21 27.20 20.51
CA ASP A 82 16.61 28.47 19.91
C ASP A 82 16.05 29.67 20.71
N GLN A 83 14.88 29.51 21.31
CA GLN A 83 14.26 30.48 22.23
C GLN A 83 14.80 30.41 23.66
N LYS A 84 15.80 29.55 23.93
CA LYS A 84 16.39 29.29 25.26
C LYS A 84 15.36 28.88 26.33
N MET A 85 14.23 28.29 25.91
CA MET A 85 13.20 27.80 26.84
C MET A 85 13.58 26.46 27.47
N ILE A 86 14.50 25.72 26.85
CA ILE A 86 15.02 24.44 27.34
C ILE A 86 16.55 24.45 27.32
N SER A 87 17.15 23.71 28.24
CA SER A 87 18.61 23.54 28.28
C SER A 87 19.11 22.62 27.17
N GLU A 88 20.42 22.69 26.88
CA GLU A 88 21.06 21.79 25.90
C GLU A 88 20.93 20.32 26.29
N GLN A 89 21.01 20.03 27.59
CA GLN A 89 20.85 18.67 28.12
C GLN A 89 19.41 18.16 27.93
N GLU A 90 18.40 19.00 28.17
CA GLU A 90 17.00 18.65 27.90
C GLU A 90 16.73 18.50 26.40
N TYR A 91 17.32 19.35 25.56
CA TYR A 91 17.22 19.28 24.12
C TYR A 91 17.74 17.94 23.59
N GLU A 92 18.97 17.54 23.97
CA GLU A 92 19.54 16.28 23.49
C GLU A 92 18.80 15.05 24.02
N LEU A 93 18.39 15.04 25.30
CA LEU A 93 17.59 13.94 25.86
C LEU A 93 16.25 13.77 25.12
N LYS A 94 15.57 14.89 24.82
CA LYS A 94 14.25 14.85 24.19
C LYS A 94 14.34 14.55 22.71
N LYS A 95 15.40 15.00 22.03
CA LYS A 95 15.75 14.64 20.66
C LYS A 95 16.05 13.14 20.53
N GLU A 96 16.80 12.56 21.47
CA GLU A 96 17.06 11.11 21.51
C GLU A 96 15.76 10.32 21.76
N SER A 97 14.89 10.81 22.64
CA SER A 97 13.57 10.23 22.90
C SER A 97 12.70 10.20 21.64
N VAL A 98 12.61 11.32 20.92
CA VAL A 98 11.87 11.41 19.63
C VAL A 98 12.49 10.44 18.62
N ARG A 99 13.82 10.40 18.50
CA ARG A 99 14.51 9.46 17.60
C ARG A 99 14.17 8.00 17.96
N LYS A 100 14.23 7.61 19.22
CA LYS A 100 13.89 6.24 19.67
C LYS A 100 12.42 5.90 19.43
N LYS A 101 11.51 6.84 19.71
CA LYS A 101 10.06 6.67 19.53
C LYS A 101 9.68 6.40 18.08
N TYR A 102 10.36 7.05 17.13
CA TYR A 102 10.10 6.89 15.70
C TYR A 102 11.07 5.93 14.99
N ALA A 103 12.17 5.51 15.63
CA ALA A 103 13.16 4.59 15.06
C ALA A 103 12.53 3.26 14.63
N SER A 104 11.63 2.68 15.42
CA SER A 104 10.97 1.40 15.10
C SER A 104 10.04 1.49 13.89
N TYR A 105 9.46 2.66 13.63
CA TYR A 105 8.57 2.89 12.49
C TYR A 105 9.36 3.19 11.21
N ILE A 106 10.53 3.80 11.34
CA ILE A 106 11.39 4.17 10.20
C ILE A 106 12.34 3.03 9.81
N SER A 107 12.88 2.27 10.77
CA SER A 107 13.82 1.16 10.49
C SER A 107 13.19 0.06 9.64
N LYS A 108 11.89 -0.21 9.85
CA LYS A 108 11.10 -1.17 9.07
C LYS A 108 11.05 -0.83 7.57
N TYR A 109 11.38 0.41 7.19
CA TYR A 109 11.39 0.91 5.82
C TYR A 109 12.78 1.05 5.18
N VAL A 110 13.84 1.15 5.99
CA VAL A 110 15.22 1.29 5.48
C VAL A 110 15.80 -0.07 5.04
N GLU A 111 15.22 -1.17 5.52
CA GLU A 111 15.62 -2.55 5.19
C GLU A 111 14.81 -3.21 4.04
N GLN A 112 13.87 -2.49 3.40
CA GLN A 112 13.17 -2.96 2.18
C GLN A 112 13.85 -2.47 0.91
#